data_AF-A0A8H4KDS2-F1
#
_entry.id   AF-A0A8H4KDS2-F1
#
_cell.length_a   1.000
_cell.length_b   1.000
_cell.length_c   1.000
_cell.angle_alpha   90.00
_cell.angle_beta   90.00
_cell.angle_gamma   90.00
#
_symmetry.space_group_name_H-M   'P 1'
#
loop_
_entity.id
_entity.type
_entity.pdbx_description
1 polymer ?
#
loop_
_entity_poly.entity_id
_entity_poly.type
_entity_poly.pdbx_seq_one_letter_code
_entity_poly.pdbx_strand_id
1 'polypeptide(L)'
;MANEVDYGFDGLMDDPEDYYPPTPPPTSQVFTMQSGKPITLHLVGASPTEAHHLWNGAKMIADFFEEDPSRVRDRTILELGAAAGLPSLVAAILGARKVVVTDFPDPDIIKVMQKNIDECDETVEPRGHIANVVDAVGFVWGADPVPLLTHLNTTSSSSDQQQETPKERFDVLILADLLFRHSEHGALVKTIRETMRVSRDSVAYVFFTSYRPWKKELDERFFDVALEQGLEVEQIAERRLDKPLFENDPGDLEVQKTAALYSALYHGWRAKHLNVRNPTLARPAAPIMPASPYLDQLNRDGFVVIKSIVDKEKLDALREASAKATELARGGGWPYVRTVGKQFPPWDASQAREHGIWGVQHLMNPELPGHELFTQLYFSEAILGIVKQLLQCEDEHLIMELFNMLVRPDKDFELRWHRDDIPAEAMPQEEMERLGKHAYHAQYNFALWEDDSLIVVPGSHKRARTAIERDADPFAKSLPDQLIVELQPGDIVFYNNNILHRGAYSSTKERMTLHGSVGHVHGSNLRARNVLQHGVGSWVDKCAFGPLEDEQRRRAEGMRQRLVRLGSESGQVGYSLQG
;
A
#
# COMPACT_ATOMS: atom_id res chain seq x y z
N MET A 1 -36.40 54.56 4.09
CA MET A 1 -35.95 53.91 5.32
C MET A 1 -36.22 52.42 5.15
N ALA A 2 -35.18 51.67 4.78
CA ALA A 2 -35.19 50.22 4.75
C ALA A 2 -34.72 49.75 6.13
N ASN A 3 -35.44 48.82 6.75
CA ASN A 3 -34.96 48.11 7.92
C ASN A 3 -34.11 46.94 7.42
N GLU A 4 -32.79 47.07 7.56
CA GLU A 4 -31.86 45.95 7.49
C GLU A 4 -32.12 45.02 8.68
N VAL A 5 -32.33 43.74 8.38
CA VAL A 5 -32.29 42.68 9.37
C VAL A 5 -30.93 42.02 9.19
N ASP A 6 -30.05 42.26 10.16
CA ASP A 6 -28.72 41.66 10.26
C ASP A 6 -28.86 40.17 10.55
N TYR A 7 -28.48 39.33 9.59
CA TYR A 7 -28.30 37.89 9.79
C TYR A 7 -26.84 37.65 10.13
N GLY A 8 -26.50 37.84 11.41
CA GLY A 8 -25.20 37.46 11.96
C GLY A 8 -24.92 35.98 11.70
N PHE A 9 -23.76 35.70 11.11
CA PHE A 9 -23.24 34.37 10.80
C PHE A 9 -22.43 33.76 11.97
N ASP A 10 -22.67 34.20 13.21
CA ASP A 10 -22.02 33.63 14.40
C ASP A 10 -22.86 32.47 14.94
N GLY A 11 -22.33 31.24 14.80
CA GLY A 11 -22.87 30.04 15.45
C GLY A 11 -23.34 28.90 14.55
N LEU A 12 -23.15 28.97 13.22
CA LEU A 12 -23.54 27.88 12.30
C LEU A 12 -22.45 26.82 12.06
N MET A 13 -21.30 26.96 12.74
CA MET A 13 -20.10 26.10 12.62
C MET A 13 -19.60 25.60 13.98
N ASP A 14 -20.42 25.66 15.03
CA ASP A 14 -20.11 25.01 16.30
C ASP A 14 -20.82 23.65 16.32
N ASP A 15 -20.02 22.58 16.22
CA ASP A 15 -20.53 21.24 16.50
C ASP A 15 -21.08 21.21 17.94
N PRO A 16 -22.24 20.55 18.19
CA PRO A 16 -22.76 20.38 19.55
C PRO A 16 -21.68 19.80 20.48
N GLU A 17 -21.65 20.22 21.76
CA GLU A 17 -20.68 19.74 22.78
C GLU A 17 -20.60 18.21 22.88
N ASP A 18 -21.65 17.50 22.42
CA ASP A 18 -21.79 16.04 22.46
C ASP A 18 -21.68 15.35 21.09
N TYR A 19 -21.25 16.05 20.02
CA TYR A 19 -21.22 15.50 18.65
C TYR A 19 -20.17 14.40 18.45
N TYR A 20 -19.04 14.50 19.16
CA TYR A 20 -18.05 13.44 19.27
C TYR A 20 -18.09 12.83 20.68
N PRO A 21 -17.93 11.50 20.84
CA PRO A 21 -17.66 10.95 22.16
C PRO A 21 -16.44 11.69 22.75
N PRO A 22 -16.46 12.06 24.04
CA PRO A 22 -15.37 12.82 24.63
C PRO A 22 -14.06 12.05 24.47
N THR A 23 -13.02 12.75 23.99
CA THR A 23 -11.67 12.21 23.89
C THR A 23 -11.31 11.61 25.26
N PRO A 24 -10.93 10.32 25.34
CA PRO A 24 -10.46 9.72 26.58
C PRO A 24 -9.43 10.64 27.26
N PRO A 25 -9.45 10.76 28.59
CA PRO A 25 -8.56 11.70 29.26
C PRO A 25 -7.09 11.29 29.07
N PRO A 26 -6.15 12.25 28.97
CA PRO A 26 -4.71 11.99 29.03
C PRO A 26 -4.36 11.13 30.24
N THR A 27 -3.38 10.23 30.08
CA THR A 27 -2.94 9.33 31.15
C THR A 27 -1.48 9.58 31.49
N SER A 28 -1.03 9.07 32.65
CA SER A 28 0.37 9.05 33.01
C SER A 28 0.79 7.67 33.50
N GLN A 29 2.05 7.32 33.26
CA GLN A 29 2.67 6.09 33.71
C GLN A 29 4.06 6.40 34.25
N VAL A 30 4.51 5.64 35.24
CA VAL A 30 5.89 5.73 35.75
C VAL A 30 6.65 4.50 35.27
N PHE A 31 7.76 4.73 34.57
CA PHE A 31 8.73 3.70 34.23
C PHE A 31 9.92 3.81 35.16
N THR A 32 10.22 2.75 35.90
CA THR A 32 11.41 2.73 36.78
C THR A 32 12.54 2.02 36.05
N MET A 33 13.60 2.78 35.75
CA MET A 33 14.84 2.25 35.19
C MET A 33 15.44 1.17 36.10
N GLN A 34 16.27 0.30 35.56
CA GLN A 34 17.01 -0.72 36.32
C GLN A 34 17.95 -0.09 37.36
N SER A 35 18.41 1.15 37.10
CA SER A 35 19.15 1.95 38.07
C SER A 35 18.31 2.42 39.27
N GLY A 36 17.00 2.19 39.28
CA GLY A 36 16.04 2.65 40.29
C GLY A 36 15.49 4.06 40.06
N LYS A 37 15.86 4.72 38.95
CA LYS A 37 15.40 6.08 38.63
C LYS A 37 13.97 6.05 38.06
N PRO A 38 13.00 6.78 38.62
CA PRO A 38 11.64 6.83 38.10
C PRO A 38 11.50 7.90 37.02
N ILE A 39 11.01 7.54 35.84
CA ILE A 39 10.64 8.46 34.76
C ILE A 39 9.12 8.52 34.68
N THR A 40 8.55 9.70 34.94
CA THR A 40 7.12 9.95 34.71
C THR A 40 6.89 10.27 33.23
N LEU A 41 5.95 9.56 32.62
CA LEU A 41 5.57 9.71 31.23
C LEU A 41 4.10 10.08 31.14
N HIS A 42 3.81 11.23 30.54
CA HIS A 42 2.47 11.63 30.14
C HIS A 42 2.18 11.12 28.73
N LEU A 43 0.92 10.76 28.49
CA LEU A 43 0.39 10.27 27.23
C LEU A 43 -0.83 11.11 26.83
N VAL A 44 -0.99 11.36 25.53
CA VAL A 44 -2.20 12.00 25.02
C VAL A 44 -3.43 11.12 25.25
N GLY A 45 -4.62 11.72 25.27
CA GLY A 45 -5.87 11.04 25.61
C GLY A 45 -6.33 10.04 24.55
N ALA A 46 -6.40 10.47 23.30
CA ALA A 46 -6.50 9.60 22.15
C ALA A 46 -5.67 10.19 21.01
N SER A 47 -5.21 9.31 20.12
CA SER A 47 -4.45 9.72 18.95
C SER A 47 -4.67 8.72 17.82
N PRO A 48 -5.01 9.16 16.59
CA PRO A 48 -5.03 8.31 15.39
C PRO A 48 -3.65 7.71 15.05
N THR A 49 -2.57 8.32 15.55
CA THR A 49 -1.20 7.80 15.42
C THR A 49 -0.85 6.78 16.49
N GLU A 50 -1.78 6.46 17.40
CA GLU A 50 -1.63 5.56 18.54
C GLU A 50 -0.63 6.05 19.61
N ALA A 51 -0.41 7.37 19.67
CA ALA A 51 0.49 8.00 20.65
C ALA A 51 -0.05 8.01 22.10
N HIS A 52 -1.25 7.47 22.33
CA HIS A 52 -1.89 7.36 23.64
C HIS A 52 -1.48 6.09 24.41
N HIS A 53 -0.57 5.29 23.86
CA HIS A 53 -0.04 4.08 24.46
C HIS A 53 1.47 4.16 24.74
N LEU A 54 1.88 3.62 25.88
CA LEU A 54 3.29 3.31 26.13
C LEU A 54 3.56 1.86 25.67
N TRP A 55 4.05 1.75 24.44
CA TRP A 55 4.30 0.48 23.74
C TRP A 55 5.35 -0.40 24.42
N ASN A 56 5.24 -1.72 24.23
CA ASN A 56 6.19 -2.65 24.85
C ASN A 56 7.60 -2.51 24.27
N GLY A 57 7.71 -2.12 23.00
CA GLY A 57 8.98 -1.85 22.36
C GLY A 57 9.72 -0.67 22.94
N ALA A 58 9.00 0.37 23.37
CA ALA A 58 9.63 1.49 24.06
C ALA A 58 10.30 1.02 25.37
N LYS A 59 9.62 0.16 26.14
CA LYS A 59 10.14 -0.42 27.39
C LYS A 59 11.31 -1.37 27.15
N MET A 60 11.21 -2.22 26.11
CA MET A 60 12.27 -3.18 25.78
C MET A 60 13.53 -2.51 25.26
N ILE A 61 13.41 -1.48 24.40
CA ILE A 61 14.57 -0.72 23.94
C ILE A 61 15.23 0.04 25.10
N ALA A 62 14.43 0.60 26.02
CA ALA A 62 14.94 1.19 27.25
C ALA A 62 15.78 0.19 28.07
N ASP A 63 15.21 -0.98 28.40
CA ASP A 63 15.94 -2.07 29.08
C ASP A 63 17.22 -2.46 28.32
N PHE A 64 17.13 -2.58 26.99
CA PHE A 64 18.25 -2.93 26.12
C PHE A 64 19.36 -1.88 26.16
N PHE A 65 19.06 -0.59 26.27
CA PHE A 65 20.11 0.43 26.44
C PHE A 65 20.71 0.42 27.84
N GLU A 66 19.92 0.12 28.88
CA GLU A 66 20.44 0.01 30.25
C GLU A 66 21.40 -1.18 30.42
N GLU A 67 21.14 -2.31 29.74
CA GLU A 67 22.01 -3.49 29.75
C GLU A 67 23.43 -3.18 29.23
N ASP A 68 23.55 -2.28 28.25
CA ASP A 68 24.83 -1.82 27.72
C ASP A 68 24.74 -0.35 27.29
N PRO A 69 25.05 0.58 28.21
CA PRO A 69 24.97 2.01 27.93
C PRO A 69 25.92 2.47 26.80
N SER A 70 26.94 1.69 26.43
CA SER A 70 27.86 2.05 25.35
C SER A 70 27.18 2.14 23.97
N ARG A 71 25.98 1.55 23.83
CA ARG A 71 25.13 1.62 22.63
C ARG A 71 24.67 3.05 22.32
N VAL A 72 24.51 3.88 23.35
CA VAL A 72 23.94 5.23 23.25
C VAL A 72 24.85 6.33 23.82
N ARG A 73 25.80 5.98 24.69
CA ARG A 73 26.73 6.94 25.28
C ARG A 73 27.60 7.63 24.23
N ASP A 74 27.68 8.95 24.33
CA ASP A 74 28.40 9.83 23.41
C ASP A 74 27.91 9.73 21.95
N ARG A 75 26.70 9.21 21.71
CA ARG A 75 26.08 9.05 20.38
C ARG A 75 25.01 10.10 20.12
N THR A 76 24.74 10.36 18.84
CA THR A 76 23.60 11.14 18.35
C THR A 76 22.44 10.21 18.02
N ILE A 77 21.25 10.54 18.50
CA ILE A 77 20.10 9.63 18.50
C ILE A 77 18.89 10.29 17.87
N LEU A 78 18.17 9.55 17.03
CA LEU A 78 16.88 9.92 16.47
C LEU A 78 15.84 8.85 16.81
N GLU A 79 14.77 9.24 17.48
CA GLU A 79 13.61 8.37 17.69
C GLU A 79 12.46 8.78 16.77
N LEU A 80 11.90 7.80 16.04
CA LEU A 80 10.74 7.97 15.18
C LEU A 80 9.49 7.45 15.89
N GLY A 81 8.38 8.18 15.83
CA GLY A 81 7.10 7.72 16.41
C GLY A 81 7.19 7.50 17.92
N ALA A 82 7.76 8.47 18.63
CA ALA A 82 8.20 8.33 20.01
C ALA A 82 7.05 8.29 21.03
N ALA A 83 5.89 8.85 20.70
CA ALA A 83 4.75 9.07 21.59
C ALA A 83 5.15 9.77 22.90
N ALA A 84 5.49 9.00 23.94
CA ALA A 84 5.96 9.51 25.22
C ALA A 84 7.48 9.78 25.28
N GLY A 85 8.26 9.23 24.36
CA GLY A 85 9.72 9.44 24.27
C GLY A 85 10.56 8.64 25.27
N LEU A 86 10.06 7.53 25.82
CA LEU A 86 10.77 6.75 26.85
C LEU A 86 12.20 6.32 26.40
N PRO A 87 12.41 5.69 25.23
CA PRO A 87 13.74 5.31 24.78
C PRO A 87 14.69 6.51 24.65
N SER A 88 14.22 7.64 24.12
CA SER A 88 14.98 8.89 24.02
C SER A 88 15.42 9.42 25.38
N LEU A 89 14.52 9.46 26.37
CA LEU A 89 14.84 9.93 27.72
C LEU A 89 15.86 9.01 28.41
N VAL A 90 15.67 7.69 28.30
CA VAL A 90 16.63 6.71 28.83
C VAL A 90 17.99 6.88 28.15
N ALA A 91 18.04 7.06 26.83
CA ALA A 91 19.30 7.26 26.14
C ALA A 91 20.01 8.55 26.57
N ALA A 92 19.26 9.64 26.80
CA ALA A 92 19.81 10.88 27.36
C ALA A 92 20.40 10.66 28.75
N ILE A 93 19.68 9.99 29.66
CA ILE A 93 20.15 9.64 31.02
C ILE A 93 21.43 8.78 30.97
N LEU A 94 21.55 7.91 29.98
CA LEU A 94 22.72 7.04 29.80
C LEU A 94 23.93 7.73 29.15
N GLY A 95 23.80 9.02 28.82
CA GLY A 95 24.88 9.89 28.35
C GLY A 95 24.94 10.04 26.84
N ALA A 96 23.80 10.01 26.13
CA ALA A 96 23.77 10.39 24.72
C ALA A 96 24.27 11.84 24.51
N ARG A 97 24.98 12.08 23.41
CA ARG A 97 25.52 13.41 23.07
C ARG A 97 24.41 14.38 22.66
N LYS A 98 23.46 13.88 21.87
CA LYS A 98 22.29 14.61 21.39
C LYS A 98 21.17 13.63 21.07
N VAL A 99 19.94 13.97 21.41
CA VAL A 99 18.75 13.18 21.11
C VAL A 99 17.72 14.07 20.45
N VAL A 100 17.18 13.61 19.33
CA VAL A 100 16.03 14.23 18.66
C VAL A 100 14.88 13.23 18.75
N VAL A 101 13.87 13.58 19.52
CA VAL A 101 12.68 12.74 19.72
C VAL A 101 11.56 13.25 18.82
N THR A 102 10.99 12.37 17.98
CA THR A 102 10.05 12.79 16.95
C THR A 102 8.76 11.97 16.93
N ASP A 103 7.67 12.64 16.59
CA ASP A 103 6.38 12.04 16.29
C ASP A 103 5.65 12.88 15.23
N PHE A 104 4.47 12.45 14.79
CA PHE A 104 3.62 13.21 13.89
C PHE A 104 3.42 14.65 14.41
N PRO A 105 3.43 15.69 13.54
CA PRO A 105 3.38 17.10 13.93
C PRO A 105 1.99 17.53 14.43
N ASP A 106 1.48 16.82 15.43
CA ASP A 106 0.28 17.14 16.19
C ASP A 106 0.68 17.96 17.43
N PRO A 107 0.12 19.17 17.64
CA PRO A 107 0.49 20.03 18.75
C PRO A 107 0.37 19.38 20.13
N ASP A 108 -0.61 18.50 20.36
CA ASP A 108 -0.81 17.84 21.64
C ASP A 108 0.25 16.77 21.89
N ILE A 109 0.62 16.00 20.87
CA ILE A 109 1.70 15.02 20.97
C ILE A 109 3.04 15.71 21.24
N ILE A 110 3.37 16.78 20.49
CA ILE A 110 4.62 17.51 20.69
C ILE A 110 4.67 18.14 22.09
N LYS A 111 3.55 18.71 22.56
CA LYS A 111 3.44 19.30 23.90
C LYS A 111 3.63 18.25 25.00
N VAL A 112 3.10 17.05 24.82
CA VAL A 112 3.30 15.93 25.75
C VAL A 112 4.75 15.45 25.76
N MET A 113 5.39 15.32 24.59
CA MET A 113 6.82 14.99 24.52
C MET A 113 7.67 16.04 25.24
N GLN A 114 7.42 17.32 25.00
CA GLN A 114 8.15 18.40 25.67
C GLN A 114 7.93 18.37 27.20
N LYS A 115 6.69 18.12 27.64
CA LYS A 115 6.39 17.97 29.07
C LYS A 115 7.18 16.82 29.71
N ASN A 116 7.30 15.69 29.02
CA ASN A 116 8.07 14.54 29.51
C ASN A 116 9.57 14.85 29.59
N ILE A 117 10.12 15.61 28.63
CA ILE A 117 11.50 16.13 28.66
C ILE A 117 11.70 17.02 29.89
N ASP A 118 10.84 18.02 30.05
CA ASP A 118 10.95 19.01 31.13
C ASP A 118 10.85 18.34 32.52
N GLU A 119 9.88 17.43 32.71
CA GLU A 119 9.72 16.73 33.99
C GLU A 119 10.90 15.77 34.26
N CYS A 120 11.42 15.11 33.24
CA CYS A 120 12.60 14.26 33.39
C CYS A 120 13.86 15.08 33.77
N ASP A 121 14.03 16.26 33.17
CA ASP A 121 15.10 17.21 33.50
C ASP A 121 15.03 17.71 34.95
N GLU A 122 13.82 17.88 35.49
CA GLU A 122 13.62 18.36 36.85
C GLU A 122 13.75 17.26 37.92
N THR A 123 13.47 16.01 37.57
CA THR A 123 13.26 14.93 38.56
C THR A 123 14.30 13.81 38.54
N VAL A 124 14.99 13.58 37.42
CA VAL A 124 15.84 12.38 37.24
C VAL A 124 17.33 12.69 37.17
N GLU A 125 17.70 13.78 36.50
CA GLU A 125 19.08 14.24 36.32
C GLU A 125 19.27 15.65 36.89
N PRO A 126 20.51 16.14 37.06
CA PRO A 126 20.75 17.54 37.38
C PRO A 126 20.08 18.46 36.36
N ARG A 127 19.32 19.43 36.86
CA ARG A 127 18.56 20.38 36.04
C ARG A 127 19.41 20.98 34.91
N GLY A 128 18.86 20.97 33.71
CA GLY A 128 19.47 21.39 32.47
C GLY A 128 20.22 20.28 31.74
N HIS A 129 20.42 19.10 32.33
CA HIS A 129 21.11 18.01 31.63
C HIS A 129 20.27 17.46 30.47
N ILE A 130 19.03 17.08 30.73
CA ILE A 130 18.14 16.47 29.72
C ILE A 130 17.69 17.54 28.73
N ALA A 131 17.30 18.72 29.20
CA ALA A 131 16.84 19.82 28.36
C ALA A 131 17.90 20.33 27.35
N ASN A 132 19.20 20.19 27.67
CA ASN A 132 20.27 20.54 26.73
C ASN A 132 20.54 19.45 25.67
N VAL A 133 20.19 18.20 25.99
CA VAL A 133 20.52 17.03 25.16
C VAL A 133 19.34 16.63 24.26
N VAL A 134 18.10 16.79 24.72
CA VAL A 134 16.90 16.28 24.03
C VAL A 134 16.09 17.42 23.42
N ASP A 135 15.80 17.32 22.12
CA ASP A 135 14.85 18.20 21.42
C ASP A 135 13.62 17.41 20.94
N ALA A 136 12.42 17.92 21.20
CA ALA A 136 11.17 17.38 20.65
C ALA A 136 10.82 18.06 19.32
N VAL A 137 10.57 17.26 18.27
CA VAL A 137 10.33 17.77 16.92
C VAL A 137 9.18 17.01 16.24
N GLY A 138 8.25 17.76 15.64
CA GLY A 138 7.24 17.16 14.76
C GLY A 138 7.83 16.74 13.42
N PHE A 139 7.61 15.49 13.02
CA PHE A 139 8.17 14.93 11.80
C PHE A 139 7.21 13.92 11.15
N VAL A 140 7.01 14.08 9.85
CA VAL A 140 6.30 13.10 9.02
C VAL A 140 7.33 12.17 8.40
N TRP A 141 7.16 10.86 8.57
CA TRP A 141 8.09 9.87 8.02
C TRP A 141 8.25 10.04 6.51
N GLY A 142 9.50 9.96 6.03
CA GLY A 142 9.83 10.15 4.62
C GLY A 142 9.84 11.60 4.14
N ALA A 143 9.50 12.59 4.98
CA ALA A 143 9.65 14.01 4.66
C ALA A 143 11.13 14.42 4.55
N ASP A 144 11.38 15.68 4.19
CA ASP A 144 12.74 16.25 4.15
C ASP A 144 13.40 16.16 5.55
N PRO A 145 14.57 15.50 5.68
CA PRO A 145 15.26 15.35 6.97
C PRO A 145 15.95 16.63 7.47
N VAL A 146 16.03 17.69 6.65
CA VAL A 146 16.78 18.91 7.00
C VAL A 146 16.42 19.46 8.39
N PRO A 147 15.14 19.58 8.79
CA PRO A 147 14.77 20.05 10.13
C PRO A 147 15.31 19.18 11.26
N LEU A 148 15.49 17.88 11.04
CA LEU A 148 16.08 16.97 12.04
C LEU A 148 17.59 17.17 12.14
N LEU A 149 18.26 17.26 10.98
CA LEU A 149 19.72 17.37 10.90
C LEU A 149 20.24 18.72 11.42
N THR A 150 19.42 19.79 11.39
CA THR A 150 19.82 21.09 11.95
C THR A 150 20.08 21.06 13.45
N HIS A 151 19.45 20.14 14.20
CA HIS A 151 19.69 19.98 15.64
C HIS A 151 21.08 19.44 15.99
N LEU A 152 21.79 18.84 15.01
CA LEU A 152 23.14 18.32 15.20
C LEU A 152 24.21 19.42 15.00
N ASN A 153 23.92 20.48 14.24
CA ASN A 153 24.91 21.46 13.78
C ASN A 153 25.07 22.68 14.70
N THR A 154 24.79 22.58 16.00
CA THR A 154 24.69 23.74 16.90
C THR A 154 26.03 24.30 17.41
N THR A 155 27.18 23.82 16.93
CA THR A 155 28.50 24.37 17.29
C THR A 155 29.37 24.67 16.09
N SER A 156 29.12 25.79 15.41
CA SER A 156 30.10 26.51 14.57
C SER A 156 29.68 27.96 14.34
N SER A 157 29.79 28.79 15.37
CA SER A 157 29.83 30.25 15.22
C SER A 157 31.15 30.63 14.54
N SER A 158 31.21 30.60 13.23
CA SER A 158 32.27 31.25 12.45
C SER A 158 31.71 31.62 11.08
N SER A 159 31.36 32.89 10.93
CA SER A 159 31.20 33.54 9.63
C SER A 159 32.51 33.37 8.85
N ASP A 160 32.49 32.54 7.82
CA ASP A 160 33.08 32.80 6.49
C ASP A 160 33.29 31.49 5.71
N GLN A 161 32.95 31.58 4.42
CA GLN A 161 33.23 30.67 3.30
C GLN A 161 32.26 29.51 3.04
N GLN A 162 31.60 29.64 1.88
CA GLN A 162 30.92 28.59 1.13
C GLN A 162 31.89 27.44 0.85
N GLN A 163 31.86 26.42 1.71
CA GLN A 163 32.34 25.07 1.42
C GLN A 163 31.33 24.10 2.02
N GLU A 164 30.75 23.24 1.18
CA GLU A 164 29.80 22.19 1.55
C GLU A 164 30.42 21.28 2.63
N THR A 165 30.15 21.60 3.89
CA THR A 165 30.51 20.74 5.01
C THR A 165 29.56 19.52 5.04
N PRO A 166 30.05 18.33 5.41
CA PRO A 166 29.19 17.16 5.58
C PRO A 166 28.16 17.47 6.68
N LYS A 167 26.87 17.47 6.35
CA LYS A 167 25.80 17.58 7.35
C LYS A 167 25.92 16.39 8.31
N GLU A 168 26.16 16.64 9.59
CA GLU A 168 26.20 15.58 10.61
C GLU A 168 24.89 14.79 10.60
N ARG A 169 24.98 13.49 10.88
CA ARG A 169 23.88 12.51 10.83
C ARG A 169 23.87 11.66 12.08
N PHE A 170 22.75 11.00 12.35
CA PHE A 170 22.55 10.25 13.59
C PHE A 170 23.33 8.95 13.61
N ASP A 171 23.87 8.63 14.79
CA ASP A 171 24.55 7.37 15.07
C ASP A 171 23.55 6.23 15.29
N VAL A 172 22.49 6.50 16.05
CA VAL A 172 21.50 5.52 16.48
C VAL A 172 20.11 5.99 16.10
N LEU A 173 19.34 5.12 15.46
CA LEU A 173 17.91 5.34 15.22
C LEU A 173 17.09 4.37 16.05
N ILE A 174 15.95 4.83 16.54
CA ILE A 174 15.01 4.05 17.36
C ILE A 174 13.66 3.99 16.66
N LEU A 175 13.18 2.77 16.42
CA LEU A 175 11.85 2.49 15.92
C LEU A 175 11.19 1.47 16.85
N ALA A 176 10.30 1.92 17.72
CA ALA A 176 9.63 1.08 18.71
C ALA A 176 8.18 0.79 18.30
N ASP A 177 7.88 -0.45 17.91
CA ASP A 177 6.53 -0.91 17.53
C ASP A 177 5.87 -0.10 16.40
N LEU A 178 6.64 0.32 15.39
CA LEU A 178 6.12 1.15 14.27
C LEU A 178 5.66 0.35 13.04
N LEU A 179 5.91 -0.96 13.00
CA LEU A 179 5.79 -1.75 11.77
C LEU A 179 4.33 -2.04 11.36
N PHE A 180 3.35 -1.72 12.21
CA PHE A 180 1.94 -2.01 11.96
C PHE A 180 1.31 -1.16 10.86
N ARG A 181 1.93 -0.04 10.46
CA ARG A 181 1.51 0.79 9.33
C ARG A 181 2.29 0.42 8.07
N HIS A 182 1.84 -0.67 7.41
CA HIS A 182 2.52 -1.24 6.23
C HIS A 182 2.73 -0.24 5.09
N SER A 183 1.82 0.72 4.90
CA SER A 183 1.97 1.79 3.89
C SER A 183 3.19 2.69 4.12
N GLU A 184 3.63 2.79 5.38
CA GLU A 184 4.69 3.71 5.78
C GLU A 184 6.07 3.06 5.81
N HIS A 185 6.19 1.76 5.53
CA HIS A 185 7.48 1.05 5.56
C HIS A 185 8.52 1.72 4.66
N GLY A 186 8.13 2.09 3.44
CA GLY A 186 9.00 2.82 2.51
C GLY A 186 9.43 4.19 3.04
N ALA A 187 8.52 4.92 3.68
CA ALA A 187 8.79 6.23 4.27
C ALA A 187 9.74 6.13 5.49
N LEU A 188 9.56 5.12 6.34
CA LEU A 188 10.46 4.80 7.45
C LEU A 188 11.86 4.44 6.95
N VAL A 189 11.98 3.55 5.97
CA VAL A 189 13.28 3.17 5.39
C VAL A 189 13.96 4.34 4.69
N LYS A 190 13.21 5.19 3.98
CA LYS A 190 13.73 6.45 3.42
C LYS A 190 14.30 7.35 4.51
N THR A 191 13.56 7.53 5.60
CA THR A 191 14.02 8.31 6.75
C THR A 191 15.32 7.75 7.30
N ILE A 192 15.40 6.44 7.54
CA ILE A 192 16.62 5.78 8.04
C ILE A 192 17.81 6.10 7.13
N ARG A 193 17.66 5.96 5.81
CA ARG A 193 18.75 6.20 4.85
C ARG A 193 19.21 7.66 4.79
N GLU A 194 18.27 8.58 4.96
CA GLU A 194 18.54 10.00 4.81
C GLU A 194 19.10 10.62 6.10
N THR A 195 18.77 10.06 7.27
CA THR A 195 19.15 10.62 8.57
C THR A 195 20.26 9.83 9.28
N MET A 196 20.39 8.53 9.04
CA MET A 196 21.44 7.70 9.66
C MET A 196 22.79 7.95 8.99
N ARG A 197 23.83 8.08 9.82
CA ARG A 197 25.21 8.20 9.35
C ARG A 197 25.64 6.91 8.68
N VAL A 198 26.32 7.03 7.53
CA VAL A 198 26.89 5.89 6.83
C VAL A 198 28.21 5.49 7.51
N SER A 199 28.13 4.63 8.52
CA SER A 199 29.28 4.12 9.28
C SER A 199 29.03 2.71 9.80
N ARG A 200 30.11 1.97 10.10
CA ARG A 200 30.06 0.65 10.76
C ARG A 200 29.49 0.72 12.18
N ASP A 201 29.60 1.88 12.81
CA ASP A 201 29.19 2.10 14.19
C ASP A 201 27.80 2.73 14.30
N SER A 202 27.06 2.80 13.19
CA SER A 202 25.73 3.41 13.12
C SER A 202 24.67 2.35 12.88
N VAL A 203 23.54 2.44 13.59
CA VAL A 203 22.52 1.37 13.64
C VAL A 203 21.12 1.92 13.86
N ALA A 204 20.14 1.33 13.17
CA ALA A 204 18.73 1.49 13.53
C ALA A 204 18.27 0.28 14.34
N TYR A 205 17.84 0.50 15.58
CA TYR A 205 17.19 -0.51 16.41
C TYR A 205 15.70 -0.50 16.14
N VAL A 206 15.21 -1.62 15.60
CA VAL A 206 13.82 -1.80 15.23
C VAL A 206 13.24 -2.88 16.13
N PHE A 207 12.39 -2.46 17.06
CA PHE A 207 11.65 -3.38 17.89
C PHE A 207 10.24 -3.55 17.35
N PHE A 208 9.77 -4.79 17.32
CA PHE A 208 8.40 -5.05 16.93
C PHE A 208 7.78 -6.23 17.71
N THR A 209 6.53 -6.02 18.10
CA THR A 209 5.60 -7.05 18.57
C THR A 209 4.48 -7.18 17.56
N SER A 210 4.16 -8.41 17.14
CA SER A 210 3.03 -8.66 16.25
C SER A 210 1.72 -8.68 17.04
N TYR A 211 1.18 -7.51 17.37
CA TYR A 211 -0.13 -7.38 18.04
C TYR A 211 -1.30 -7.95 17.23
N ARG A 212 -1.13 -8.07 15.91
CA ARG A 212 -2.10 -8.69 15.00
C ARG A 212 -1.44 -9.91 14.33
N PRO A 213 -1.44 -11.10 14.96
CA PRO A 213 -0.73 -12.28 14.46
C PRO A 213 -0.97 -12.62 12.99
N TRP A 214 -2.18 -12.39 12.47
CA TRP A 214 -2.53 -12.62 11.07
C TRP A 214 -1.93 -11.60 10.08
N LYS A 215 -1.33 -10.52 10.58
CA LYS A 215 -0.61 -9.50 9.81
C LYS A 215 0.90 -9.53 10.06
N LYS A 216 1.42 -10.49 10.84
CA LYS A 216 2.84 -10.60 11.17
C LYS A 216 3.73 -10.52 9.93
N GLU A 217 3.39 -11.29 8.90
CA GLU A 217 4.13 -11.29 7.63
C GLU A 217 4.12 -9.93 6.94
N LEU A 218 3.03 -9.16 7.07
CA LEU A 218 2.95 -7.80 6.55
C LEU A 218 3.78 -6.82 7.38
N ASP A 219 3.84 -6.99 8.71
CA ASP A 219 4.69 -6.18 9.58
C ASP A 219 6.18 -6.43 9.25
N GLU A 220 6.56 -7.69 9.02
CA GLU A 220 7.94 -8.11 8.72
C GLU A 220 8.44 -7.68 7.33
N ARG A 221 7.55 -7.30 6.39
CA ARG A 221 7.95 -6.74 5.07
C ARG A 221 8.78 -5.48 5.16
N PHE A 222 8.72 -4.78 6.29
CA PHE A 222 9.61 -3.65 6.54
C PHE A 222 11.08 -4.05 6.33
N PHE A 223 11.45 -5.27 6.73
CA PHE A 223 12.82 -5.77 6.60
C PHE A 223 13.17 -6.07 5.14
N ASP A 224 12.21 -6.54 4.33
CA ASP A 224 12.43 -6.72 2.89
C ASP A 224 12.68 -5.36 2.22
N VAL A 225 11.89 -4.34 2.54
CA VAL A 225 12.08 -2.97 2.04
C VAL A 225 13.43 -2.40 2.49
N ALA A 226 13.86 -2.68 3.72
CA ALA A 226 15.16 -2.27 4.23
C ALA A 226 16.31 -2.93 3.43
N LEU A 227 16.20 -4.24 3.17
CA LEU A 227 17.17 -5.00 2.36
C LEU A 227 17.27 -4.47 0.93
N GLU A 228 16.13 -4.24 0.27
CA GLU A 228 16.05 -3.69 -1.09
C GLU A 228 16.70 -2.30 -1.19
N GLN A 229 16.66 -1.52 -0.11
CA GLN A 229 17.24 -0.19 -0.04
C GLN A 229 18.71 -0.19 0.41
N GLY A 230 19.35 -1.37 0.47
CA GLY A 230 20.78 -1.52 0.73
C GLY A 230 21.15 -1.51 2.22
N LEU A 231 20.20 -1.81 3.09
CA LEU A 231 20.47 -2.10 4.49
C LEU A 231 20.71 -3.61 4.69
N GLU A 232 21.52 -3.98 5.67
CA GLU A 232 21.62 -5.32 6.24
C GLU A 232 20.74 -5.37 7.48
N VAL A 233 19.94 -6.43 7.64
CA VAL A 233 19.06 -6.62 8.79
C VAL A 233 19.47 -7.89 9.54
N GLU A 234 19.58 -7.80 10.85
CA GLU A 234 19.85 -8.93 11.75
C GLU A 234 18.88 -8.93 12.92
N GLN A 235 18.29 -10.09 13.26
CA GLN A 235 17.55 -10.26 14.50
C GLN A 235 18.54 -10.47 15.64
N ILE A 236 18.54 -9.57 16.62
CA ILE A 236 19.55 -9.57 17.71
C ILE A 236 19.00 -10.03 19.05
N ALA A 237 17.67 -9.95 19.25
CA ALA A 237 17.03 -10.52 20.43
C ALA A 237 15.58 -10.94 20.14
N GLU A 238 15.08 -11.86 20.96
CA GLU A 238 13.67 -12.25 21.02
C GLU A 238 13.31 -12.44 22.49
N ARG A 239 12.17 -11.88 22.90
CA ARG A 239 11.68 -12.01 24.27
C ARG A 239 10.20 -12.31 24.26
N ARG A 240 9.83 -13.26 25.12
CA ARG A 240 8.43 -13.57 25.40
C ARG A 240 7.93 -12.71 26.55
N LEU A 241 6.81 -12.03 26.33
CA LEU A 241 6.08 -11.23 27.29
C LEU A 241 5.18 -12.12 28.15
N ASP A 242 5.00 -11.76 29.41
CA ASP A 242 4.12 -12.50 30.34
C ASP A 242 2.65 -12.44 29.90
N LYS A 243 2.23 -11.26 29.41
CA LYS A 243 0.89 -10.96 28.91
C LYS A 243 0.94 -10.13 27.62
N PRO A 244 -0.05 -10.25 26.71
CA PRO A 244 -0.17 -9.34 25.58
C PRO A 244 -0.44 -7.91 26.06
N LEU A 245 -0.19 -6.92 25.19
CA LEU A 245 -0.48 -5.52 25.51
C LEU A 245 -1.99 -5.25 25.63
N PHE A 246 -2.78 -5.86 24.75
CA PHE A 246 -4.23 -5.74 24.71
C PHE A 246 -4.89 -7.04 25.18
N GLU A 247 -5.89 -6.92 26.05
CA GLU A 247 -6.65 -8.06 26.55
C GLU A 247 -7.79 -8.40 25.57
N ASN A 248 -7.96 -9.69 25.29
CA ASN A 248 -9.00 -10.24 24.38
C ASN A 248 -8.84 -9.90 22.90
N ASP A 249 -7.66 -9.43 22.46
CA ASP A 249 -7.38 -9.29 21.04
C ASP A 249 -7.41 -10.66 20.33
N PRO A 250 -8.04 -10.75 19.13
CA PRO A 250 -8.14 -12.02 18.41
C PRO A 250 -6.76 -12.52 17.97
N GLY A 251 -6.65 -13.79 17.60
CA GLY A 251 -5.41 -14.37 17.07
C GLY A 251 -4.57 -15.16 18.08
N ASP A 252 -3.40 -15.61 17.64
CA ASP A 252 -2.52 -16.46 18.44
C ASP A 252 -1.85 -15.68 19.57
N LEU A 253 -2.20 -16.01 20.81
CA LEU A 253 -1.67 -15.39 22.03
C LEU A 253 -0.15 -15.58 22.17
N GLU A 254 0.42 -16.67 21.65
CA GLU A 254 1.85 -16.91 21.70
C GLU A 254 2.59 -15.94 20.78
N VAL A 255 2.01 -15.65 19.60
CA VAL A 255 2.55 -14.64 18.68
C VAL A 255 2.41 -13.23 19.26
N GLN A 256 1.27 -12.89 19.86
CA GLN A 256 1.08 -11.59 20.52
C GLN A 256 2.03 -11.37 21.71
N LYS A 257 2.48 -12.46 22.35
CA LYS A 257 3.46 -12.42 23.44
C LYS A 257 4.90 -12.49 22.95
N THR A 258 5.15 -12.73 21.67
CA THR A 258 6.51 -12.83 21.14
C THR A 258 6.90 -11.48 20.55
N ALA A 259 7.98 -10.91 21.06
CA ALA A 259 8.52 -9.66 20.55
C ALA A 259 9.99 -9.84 20.16
N ALA A 260 10.38 -9.21 19.06
CA ALA A 260 11.70 -9.36 18.47
C ALA A 260 12.36 -7.99 18.27
N LEU A 261 13.66 -7.95 18.51
CA LEU A 261 14.51 -6.80 18.29
C LEU A 261 15.45 -7.08 17.12
N TYR A 262 15.48 -6.16 16.17
CA TYR A 262 16.31 -6.21 14.98
C TYR A 262 17.26 -5.02 14.95
N SER A 263 18.43 -5.21 14.35
CA SER A 263 19.33 -4.14 13.94
C SER A 263 19.30 -4.01 12.42
N ALA A 264 19.29 -2.78 11.92
CA ALA A 264 19.49 -2.46 10.51
C ALA A 264 20.75 -1.59 10.32
N LEU A 265 21.65 -2.01 9.44
CA LEU A 265 22.96 -1.44 9.15
C LEU A 265 23.10 -1.18 7.64
N TYR A 266 24.12 -0.46 7.16
CA TYR A 266 24.38 -0.39 5.71
C TYR A 266 25.05 -1.68 5.19
N HIS A 267 24.80 -2.05 3.93
CA HIS A 267 25.38 -3.24 3.30
C HIS A 267 26.92 -3.21 3.21
N GLY A 268 27.58 -4.34 3.50
CA GLY A 268 29.03 -4.53 3.45
C GLY A 268 29.76 -4.39 4.79
N TRP A 269 29.02 -4.24 5.89
CA TRP A 269 29.57 -3.79 7.18
C TRP A 269 29.11 -4.69 8.34
N ARG A 270 29.49 -5.98 8.31
CA ARG A 270 29.35 -6.86 9.49
C ARG A 270 30.18 -6.34 10.67
N ALA A 271 29.52 -5.92 11.74
CA ALA A 271 30.17 -5.67 13.02
C ALA A 271 30.51 -7.01 13.72
N LYS A 272 31.74 -7.13 14.21
CA LYS A 272 32.29 -8.33 14.88
C LYS A 272 31.81 -8.53 16.33
N HIS A 273 30.72 -7.89 16.78
CA HIS A 273 30.40 -7.83 18.21
C HIS A 273 28.91 -7.96 18.53
N LEU A 274 28.26 -9.04 18.11
CA LEU A 274 27.01 -9.51 18.74
C LEU A 274 27.07 -11.03 18.79
N ASN A 275 27.56 -11.57 19.91
CA ASN A 275 27.75 -12.99 20.12
C ASN A 275 26.51 -13.55 20.83
N VAL A 276 25.38 -13.65 20.11
CA VAL A 276 24.22 -14.45 20.54
C VAL A 276 23.87 -15.40 19.41
N ARG A 277 24.40 -16.63 19.49
CA ARG A 277 24.12 -17.69 18.53
C ARG A 277 22.72 -18.26 18.77
N ASN A 278 21.90 -18.33 17.73
CA ASN A 278 20.91 -19.39 17.58
C ASN A 278 20.87 -19.86 16.11
N PRO A 279 21.48 -21.01 15.75
CA PRO A 279 21.77 -21.37 14.37
C PRO A 279 20.65 -22.16 13.66
N THR A 280 19.37 -21.85 13.85
CA THR A 280 18.28 -22.72 13.34
C THR A 280 17.23 -22.08 12.43
N LEU A 281 17.35 -20.82 12.02
CA LEU A 281 16.41 -20.23 11.05
C LEU A 281 17.13 -19.31 10.04
N ALA A 282 18.11 -19.85 9.33
CA ALA A 282 18.46 -19.26 8.03
C ALA A 282 17.35 -19.66 7.04
N ARG A 283 16.33 -18.81 6.86
CA ARG A 283 15.44 -18.93 5.70
C ARG A 283 16.31 -18.77 4.46
N PRO A 284 16.22 -19.67 3.46
CA PRO A 284 16.78 -19.34 2.16
C PRO A 284 16.11 -18.05 1.69
N ALA A 285 16.92 -17.08 1.25
CA ALA A 285 16.42 -15.87 0.62
C ALA A 285 15.39 -16.28 -0.44
N ALA A 286 14.21 -15.66 -0.43
CA ALA A 286 13.32 -15.76 -1.56
C ALA A 286 14.12 -15.35 -2.80
N PRO A 287 14.03 -16.10 -3.92
CA PRO A 287 14.76 -15.75 -5.11
C PRO A 287 14.38 -14.31 -5.49
N ILE A 288 15.37 -13.41 -5.51
CA ILE A 288 15.22 -12.07 -6.06
C ILE A 288 14.78 -12.29 -7.50
N MET A 289 13.48 -12.08 -7.77
CA MET A 289 12.99 -12.14 -9.13
C MET A 289 13.72 -11.03 -9.90
N PRO A 290 14.33 -11.33 -11.05
CA PRO A 290 15.06 -10.34 -11.82
C PRO A 290 14.13 -9.18 -12.17
N ALA A 291 14.68 -7.96 -12.22
CA ALA A 291 13.94 -6.77 -12.65
C ALA A 291 13.18 -7.06 -13.95
N SER A 292 11.84 -7.01 -13.89
CA SER A 292 11.02 -7.31 -15.06
C SER A 292 10.95 -6.06 -15.95
N PRO A 293 11.38 -6.15 -17.22
CA PRO A 293 11.25 -5.03 -18.15
C PRO A 293 9.79 -4.61 -18.35
N TYR A 294 8.83 -5.51 -18.09
CA TYR A 294 7.40 -5.20 -18.17
C TYR A 294 6.93 -4.33 -17.01
N LEU A 295 7.40 -4.59 -15.80
CA LEU A 295 7.07 -3.78 -14.63
C LEU A 295 7.68 -2.38 -14.74
N ASP A 296 8.92 -2.28 -15.21
CA ASP A 296 9.56 -0.98 -15.45
C ASP A 296 8.78 -0.13 -16.46
N GLN A 297 8.32 -0.76 -17.56
CA GLN A 297 7.51 -0.09 -18.57
C GLN A 297 6.13 0.31 -18.02
N LEU A 298 5.43 -0.61 -17.33
CA LEU A 298 4.15 -0.31 -16.68
C LEU A 298 4.29 0.84 -15.68
N ASN A 299 5.35 0.84 -14.87
CA ASN A 299 5.62 1.91 -13.93
C ASN A 299 5.89 3.23 -14.63
N ARG A 300 6.71 3.25 -15.69
CA ARG A 300 7.06 4.48 -16.39
C ARG A 300 5.88 5.06 -17.17
N ASP A 301 5.23 4.24 -17.99
CA ASP A 301 4.29 4.69 -19.02
C ASP A 301 2.83 4.54 -18.57
N GLY A 302 2.57 3.70 -17.56
CA GLY A 302 1.24 3.37 -17.05
C GLY A 302 0.57 2.22 -17.80
N PHE A 303 1.23 1.70 -18.84
CA PHE A 303 0.84 0.49 -19.57
C PHE A 303 2.07 -0.21 -20.17
N VAL A 304 1.93 -1.47 -20.53
CA VAL A 304 2.93 -2.29 -21.22
C VAL A 304 2.24 -3.22 -22.22
N VAL A 305 2.77 -3.29 -23.45
CA VAL A 305 2.28 -4.17 -24.51
C VAL A 305 3.23 -5.34 -24.69
N ILE A 306 2.72 -6.56 -24.59
CA ILE A 306 3.45 -7.80 -24.85
C ILE A 306 2.90 -8.40 -26.14
N LYS A 307 3.81 -8.71 -27.07
CA LYS A 307 3.46 -9.13 -28.42
C LYS A 307 3.21 -10.63 -28.49
N SER A 308 2.13 -11.00 -29.20
CA SER A 308 1.84 -12.39 -29.61
C SER A 308 2.01 -13.44 -28.48
N ILE A 309 1.21 -13.34 -27.42
CA ILE A 309 1.32 -14.24 -26.24
C ILE A 309 0.82 -15.67 -26.48
N VAL A 310 0.20 -15.93 -27.62
CA VAL A 310 -0.28 -17.26 -28.04
C VAL A 310 0.07 -17.52 -29.51
N ASP A 311 0.13 -18.79 -29.88
CA ASP A 311 0.30 -19.19 -31.28
C ASP A 311 -0.97 -18.95 -32.11
N LYS A 312 -0.82 -19.12 -33.43
CA LYS A 312 -1.89 -18.85 -34.39
C LYS A 312 -3.07 -19.80 -34.21
N GLU A 313 -2.81 -21.06 -33.92
CA GLU A 313 -3.82 -22.10 -33.71
C GLU A 313 -4.71 -21.76 -32.50
N LYS A 314 -4.11 -21.37 -31.37
CA LYS A 314 -4.82 -20.94 -30.17
C LYS A 314 -5.58 -19.63 -30.42
N LEU A 315 -4.99 -18.68 -31.14
CA LEU A 315 -5.65 -17.43 -31.51
C LEU A 315 -6.90 -17.69 -32.37
N ASP A 316 -6.80 -18.55 -33.38
CA ASP A 316 -7.91 -18.91 -34.26
C ASP A 316 -9.03 -19.63 -33.48
N ALA A 317 -8.69 -20.53 -32.56
CA ALA A 317 -9.66 -21.18 -31.67
C ALA A 317 -10.36 -20.18 -30.73
N LEU A 318 -9.62 -19.22 -30.17
CA LEU A 318 -10.18 -18.18 -29.31
C LEU A 318 -11.12 -17.25 -30.07
N ARG A 319 -10.81 -16.91 -31.33
CA ARG A 319 -11.70 -16.16 -32.22
C ARG A 319 -13.02 -16.89 -32.44
N GLU A 320 -12.97 -18.18 -32.74
CA GLU A 320 -14.18 -18.98 -32.97
C GLU A 320 -15.06 -19.04 -31.71
N ALA A 321 -14.46 -19.32 -30.54
CA ALA A 321 -15.18 -19.34 -29.27
C ALA A 321 -15.79 -17.97 -28.93
N SER A 322 -15.03 -16.90 -29.15
CA SER A 322 -15.46 -15.51 -28.92
C SER A 322 -16.60 -15.08 -29.85
N ALA A 323 -16.56 -15.49 -31.12
CA ALA A 323 -17.64 -15.24 -32.06
C ALA A 323 -18.94 -15.92 -31.63
N LYS A 324 -18.87 -17.20 -31.24
CA LYS A 324 -20.02 -17.97 -30.74
C LYS A 324 -20.61 -17.35 -29.46
N ALA A 325 -19.77 -16.97 -28.51
CA ALA A 325 -20.22 -16.29 -27.28
C ALA A 325 -20.89 -14.93 -27.57
N THR A 326 -20.33 -14.17 -28.52
CA THR A 326 -20.89 -12.87 -28.94
C THR A 326 -22.24 -13.05 -29.64
N GLU A 327 -22.37 -14.03 -30.53
CA GLU A 327 -23.62 -14.34 -31.22
C GLU A 327 -24.71 -14.78 -30.24
N LEU A 328 -24.37 -15.66 -29.30
CA LEU A 328 -25.28 -16.09 -28.24
C LEU A 328 -25.77 -14.90 -27.40
N ALA A 329 -24.86 -14.00 -27.01
CA ALA A 329 -25.18 -12.78 -26.26
C ALA A 329 -26.09 -11.84 -27.05
N ARG A 330 -25.78 -11.57 -28.33
CA ARG A 330 -26.64 -10.74 -29.21
C ARG A 330 -28.02 -11.34 -29.42
N GLY A 331 -28.13 -12.67 -29.50
CA GLY A 331 -29.40 -13.39 -29.60
C GLY A 331 -30.25 -13.34 -28.31
N GLY A 332 -29.66 -12.94 -27.18
CA GLY A 332 -30.27 -12.96 -25.85
C GLY A 332 -30.20 -14.31 -25.16
N GLY A 333 -29.38 -15.24 -25.66
CA GLY A 333 -29.12 -16.54 -25.02
C GLY A 333 -28.08 -16.47 -23.89
N TRP A 334 -27.45 -15.32 -23.68
CA TRP A 334 -26.54 -15.05 -22.57
C TRP A 334 -26.93 -13.75 -21.85
N PRO A 335 -27.27 -13.79 -20.54
CA PRO A 335 -27.81 -12.63 -19.84
C PRO A 335 -26.72 -11.65 -19.36
N TYR A 336 -25.45 -12.03 -19.36
CA TYR A 336 -24.38 -11.20 -18.79
C TYR A 336 -23.68 -10.39 -19.89
N VAL A 337 -24.24 -9.23 -20.21
CA VAL A 337 -23.79 -8.36 -21.31
C VAL A 337 -23.53 -6.93 -20.83
N ARG A 338 -22.81 -6.15 -21.64
CA ARG A 338 -22.69 -4.69 -21.49
C ARG A 338 -23.43 -4.01 -22.64
N THR A 339 -24.39 -3.15 -22.33
CA THR A 339 -25.27 -2.50 -23.32
C THR A 339 -24.71 -1.17 -23.79
N VAL A 340 -24.84 -0.90 -25.09
CA VAL A 340 -24.37 0.36 -25.69
C VAL A 340 -25.13 1.54 -25.07
N GLY A 341 -24.42 2.64 -24.82
CA GLY A 341 -24.97 3.82 -24.15
C GLY A 341 -24.78 3.81 -22.63
N LYS A 342 -24.27 2.72 -22.04
CA LYS A 342 -23.98 2.64 -20.61
C LYS A 342 -22.58 2.09 -20.31
N GLN A 343 -21.75 2.92 -19.68
CA GLN A 343 -20.36 2.60 -19.35
C GLN A 343 -20.21 1.67 -18.15
N PHE A 344 -20.98 1.87 -17.09
CA PHE A 344 -20.83 1.17 -15.79
C PHE A 344 -22.04 0.28 -15.47
N PRO A 345 -21.86 -0.78 -14.65
CA PRO A 345 -22.97 -1.61 -14.20
C PRO A 345 -23.97 -0.81 -13.33
N PRO A 346 -25.18 -1.35 -13.10
CA PRO A 346 -25.73 -2.59 -13.65
C PRO A 346 -26.17 -2.43 -15.10
N TRP A 347 -25.90 -3.43 -15.94
CA TRP A 347 -26.40 -3.49 -17.32
C TRP A 347 -27.65 -4.35 -17.39
N ASP A 348 -28.65 -3.87 -18.11
CA ASP A 348 -29.92 -4.57 -18.32
C ASP A 348 -29.86 -5.35 -19.64
N ALA A 349 -29.80 -6.68 -19.56
CA ALA A 349 -29.73 -7.54 -20.74
C ALA A 349 -30.96 -7.40 -21.65
N SER A 350 -32.12 -6.96 -21.13
CA SER A 350 -33.31 -6.74 -21.95
C SER A 350 -33.12 -5.61 -22.96
N GLN A 351 -32.25 -4.65 -22.66
CA GLN A 351 -31.91 -3.50 -23.52
C GLN A 351 -30.92 -3.85 -24.65
N ALA A 352 -30.25 -5.01 -24.56
CA ALA A 352 -29.25 -5.44 -25.53
C ALA A 352 -29.80 -5.58 -26.95
N ARG A 353 -31.07 -5.98 -27.10
CA ARG A 353 -31.71 -6.12 -28.42
C ARG A 353 -32.00 -4.78 -29.09
N GLU A 354 -32.31 -3.75 -28.31
CA GLU A 354 -32.64 -2.42 -28.82
C GLU A 354 -31.40 -1.58 -29.07
N HIS A 355 -30.50 -1.55 -28.09
CA HIS A 355 -29.33 -0.68 -28.10
C HIS A 355 -28.08 -1.34 -28.65
N GLY A 356 -28.03 -2.67 -28.67
CA GLY A 356 -26.83 -3.45 -28.97
C GLY A 356 -25.94 -3.66 -27.74
N ILE A 357 -24.86 -4.39 -27.95
CA ILE A 357 -23.88 -4.71 -26.90
C ILE A 357 -22.48 -4.22 -27.27
N TRP A 358 -21.67 -3.91 -26.27
CA TRP A 358 -20.23 -3.64 -26.43
C TRP A 358 -19.36 -4.55 -25.57
N GLY A 359 -19.97 -5.50 -24.85
CA GLY A 359 -19.23 -6.53 -24.12
C GLY A 359 -20.07 -7.73 -23.69
N VAL A 360 -19.38 -8.85 -23.47
CA VAL A 360 -19.88 -10.12 -22.95
C VAL A 360 -19.13 -10.40 -21.64
N GLN A 361 -19.85 -10.82 -20.59
CA GLN A 361 -19.27 -11.02 -19.26
C GLN A 361 -19.27 -12.49 -18.85
N HIS A 362 -18.42 -12.82 -17.86
CA HIS A 362 -18.29 -14.15 -17.25
C HIS A 362 -17.91 -15.27 -18.23
N LEU A 363 -16.82 -15.07 -18.97
CA LEU A 363 -16.36 -16.05 -19.96
C LEU A 363 -15.95 -17.41 -19.37
N MET A 364 -15.65 -17.45 -18.07
CA MET A 364 -15.31 -18.70 -17.35
C MET A 364 -16.53 -19.39 -16.71
N ASN A 365 -17.73 -18.84 -16.88
CA ASN A 365 -18.93 -19.46 -16.33
C ASN A 365 -19.22 -20.78 -17.08
N PRO A 366 -19.37 -21.92 -16.38
CA PRO A 366 -19.63 -23.22 -17.01
C PRO A 366 -20.89 -23.29 -17.88
N GLU A 367 -21.85 -22.39 -17.67
CA GLU A 367 -23.07 -22.31 -18.48
C GLU A 367 -22.83 -21.67 -19.85
N LEU A 368 -21.69 -20.98 -20.06
CA LEU A 368 -21.30 -20.45 -21.36
C LEU A 368 -20.68 -21.56 -22.22
N PRO A 369 -21.24 -21.87 -23.41
CA PRO A 369 -20.64 -22.84 -24.32
C PRO A 369 -19.23 -22.41 -24.75
N GLY A 370 -18.24 -23.29 -24.57
CA GLY A 370 -16.84 -23.01 -24.90
C GLY A 370 -16.04 -22.28 -23.81
N HIS A 371 -16.59 -22.12 -22.60
CA HIS A 371 -15.91 -21.51 -21.45
C HIS A 371 -14.57 -22.16 -21.11
N GLU A 372 -14.36 -23.43 -21.48
CA GLU A 372 -13.16 -24.19 -21.19
C GLU A 372 -11.93 -23.54 -21.81
N LEU A 373 -12.05 -22.99 -23.03
CA LEU A 373 -10.94 -22.34 -23.72
C LEU A 373 -10.54 -21.02 -23.04
N PHE A 374 -11.52 -20.25 -22.58
CA PHE A 374 -11.29 -19.02 -21.81
C PHE A 374 -10.68 -19.34 -20.44
N THR A 375 -11.18 -20.37 -19.78
CA THR A 375 -10.64 -20.85 -18.50
C THR A 375 -9.18 -21.30 -18.64
N GLN A 376 -8.87 -22.10 -19.68
CA GLN A 376 -7.49 -22.49 -19.98
C GLN A 376 -6.58 -21.29 -20.22
N LEU A 377 -7.04 -20.30 -20.98
CA LEU A 377 -6.25 -19.10 -21.26
C LEU A 377 -5.99 -18.28 -19.99
N TYR A 378 -7.03 -18.03 -19.19
CA TYR A 378 -6.93 -17.20 -17.97
C TYR A 378 -5.91 -17.76 -16.97
N PHE A 379 -5.86 -19.10 -16.81
CA PHE A 379 -4.93 -19.76 -15.89
C PHE A 379 -3.57 -20.15 -16.52
N SER A 380 -3.34 -19.81 -17.79
CA SER A 380 -2.12 -20.16 -18.51
C SER A 380 -0.90 -19.37 -18.02
N GLU A 381 0.30 -19.94 -18.20
CA GLU A 381 1.57 -19.22 -17.99
C GLU A 381 1.72 -18.00 -18.90
N ALA A 382 1.12 -18.02 -20.09
CA ALA A 382 1.18 -16.90 -21.03
C ALA A 382 0.60 -15.61 -20.43
N ILE A 383 -0.43 -15.72 -19.58
CA ILE A 383 -1.00 -14.58 -18.84
C ILE A 383 -0.40 -14.49 -17.45
N LEU A 384 -0.45 -15.57 -16.67
CA LEU A 384 -0.10 -15.51 -15.25
C LEU A 384 1.40 -15.35 -15.00
N GLY A 385 2.26 -15.79 -15.93
CA GLY A 385 3.69 -15.50 -15.88
C GLY A 385 4.00 -14.00 -16.02
N ILE A 386 3.20 -13.26 -16.79
CA ILE A 386 3.30 -11.80 -16.90
C ILE A 386 2.74 -11.16 -15.63
N VAL A 387 1.57 -11.60 -15.17
CA VAL A 387 0.95 -11.08 -13.93
C VAL A 387 1.89 -11.22 -12.74
N LYS A 388 2.53 -12.38 -12.56
CA LYS A 388 3.51 -12.62 -11.49
C LYS A 388 4.69 -11.66 -11.54
N GLN A 389 5.17 -11.33 -12.72
CA GLN A 389 6.22 -10.32 -12.89
C GLN A 389 5.73 -8.91 -12.54
N LEU A 390 4.52 -8.54 -12.96
CA LEU A 390 3.96 -7.21 -12.71
C LEU A 390 3.58 -6.99 -11.24
N LEU A 391 3.10 -8.03 -10.57
CA LEU A 391 2.72 -8.00 -9.16
C LEU A 391 3.84 -8.46 -8.22
N GLN A 392 4.99 -8.86 -8.76
CA GLN A 392 6.15 -9.39 -8.05
C GLN A 392 5.76 -10.48 -7.03
N CYS A 393 4.99 -11.47 -7.49
CA CYS A 393 4.42 -12.50 -6.63
C CYS A 393 4.44 -13.90 -7.25
N GLU A 394 4.10 -14.89 -6.44
CA GLU A 394 3.98 -16.30 -6.84
C GLU A 394 2.52 -16.77 -6.91
N ASP A 395 2.31 -17.99 -7.42
CA ASP A 395 0.97 -18.58 -7.62
C ASP A 395 0.12 -18.61 -6.34
N GLU A 396 0.72 -18.82 -5.16
CA GLU A 396 0.02 -18.80 -3.87
C GLU A 396 -0.60 -17.44 -3.50
N HIS A 397 -0.13 -16.37 -4.13
CA HIS A 397 -0.60 -15.00 -3.87
C HIS A 397 -1.74 -14.56 -4.80
N LEU A 398 -1.90 -15.24 -5.95
CA LEU A 398 -2.86 -14.84 -6.96
C LEU A 398 -4.29 -15.17 -6.56
N ILE A 399 -5.21 -14.27 -6.86
CA ILE A 399 -6.67 -14.43 -6.71
C ILE A 399 -7.30 -14.32 -8.09
N MET A 400 -8.24 -15.23 -8.40
CA MET A 400 -9.01 -15.10 -9.63
C MET A 400 -10.03 -13.98 -9.51
N GLU A 401 -10.23 -13.21 -10.58
CA GLU A 401 -11.19 -12.11 -10.59
C GLU A 401 -12.07 -12.18 -11.86
N LEU A 402 -12.17 -11.08 -12.60
CA LEU A 402 -13.08 -10.95 -13.73
C LEU A 402 -12.39 -11.40 -15.02
N PHE A 403 -13.15 -12.11 -15.85
CA PHE A 403 -12.76 -12.37 -17.23
C PHE A 403 -13.94 -12.20 -18.17
N ASN A 404 -13.85 -11.16 -18.98
CA ASN A 404 -14.89 -10.63 -19.86
C ASN A 404 -14.34 -10.45 -21.26
N MET A 405 -15.20 -10.07 -22.20
CA MET A 405 -14.82 -9.72 -23.57
C MET A 405 -15.48 -8.40 -23.94
N LEU A 406 -14.72 -7.52 -24.57
CA LEU A 406 -15.22 -6.31 -25.20
C LEU A 406 -15.36 -6.58 -26.71
N VAL A 407 -16.52 -6.25 -27.28
CA VAL A 407 -16.89 -6.62 -28.65
C VAL A 407 -17.18 -5.41 -29.52
N ARG A 408 -17.19 -5.59 -30.84
CA ARG A 408 -17.65 -4.57 -31.79
C ARG A 408 -19.07 -4.13 -31.42
N PRO A 409 -19.31 -2.83 -31.21
CA PRO A 409 -20.64 -2.34 -30.89
C PRO A 409 -21.52 -2.27 -32.15
N ASP A 410 -22.83 -2.33 -31.96
CA ASP A 410 -23.80 -2.19 -33.06
C ASP A 410 -23.89 -0.76 -33.61
N LYS A 411 -23.42 0.22 -32.84
CA LYS A 411 -23.26 1.64 -33.20
C LYS A 411 -21.99 2.18 -32.56
N ASP A 412 -21.40 3.22 -33.15
CA ASP A 412 -20.21 3.86 -32.56
C ASP A 412 -20.49 4.26 -31.11
N PHE A 413 -19.56 3.91 -30.23
CA PHE A 413 -19.73 4.05 -28.79
C PHE A 413 -18.41 4.48 -28.17
N GLU A 414 -18.47 5.41 -27.23
CA GLU A 414 -17.29 5.87 -26.50
C GLU A 414 -17.57 5.89 -25.01
N LEU A 415 -16.53 5.63 -24.24
CA LEU A 415 -16.50 5.84 -22.80
C LEU A 415 -15.98 7.24 -22.51
N ARG A 416 -16.44 7.84 -21.41
CA ARG A 416 -15.87 9.10 -20.92
C ARG A 416 -14.45 8.88 -20.41
N TRP A 417 -13.64 9.92 -20.38
CA TRP A 417 -12.35 9.90 -19.69
C TRP A 417 -12.55 9.54 -18.21
N HIS A 418 -11.84 8.52 -17.74
CA HIS A 418 -12.00 8.03 -16.37
C HIS A 418 -10.72 7.40 -15.84
N ARG A 419 -10.75 7.15 -14.54
CA ARG A 419 -9.87 6.25 -13.79
C ARG A 419 -10.81 5.24 -13.14
N ASP A 420 -10.41 3.98 -13.04
CA ASP A 420 -11.33 2.91 -12.61
C ASP A 420 -11.76 3.03 -11.14
N ASP A 421 -10.88 3.50 -10.25
CA ASP A 421 -11.15 3.58 -8.81
C ASP A 421 -11.21 5.03 -8.26
N ILE A 422 -11.07 6.04 -9.13
CA ILE A 422 -10.96 7.46 -8.72
C ILE A 422 -12.01 8.30 -9.47
N PRO A 423 -13.01 8.85 -8.76
CA PRO A 423 -14.08 9.64 -9.38
C PRO A 423 -13.53 10.89 -10.08
N ALA A 424 -14.29 11.44 -11.03
CA ALA A 424 -13.85 12.60 -11.82
C ALA A 424 -13.74 13.86 -10.96
N GLU A 425 -14.55 13.92 -9.91
CA GLU A 425 -14.70 15.02 -8.96
C GLU A 425 -13.64 14.99 -7.84
N ALA A 426 -12.81 13.93 -7.78
CA ALA A 426 -11.79 13.78 -6.76
C ALA A 426 -10.79 14.95 -6.77
N MET A 427 -10.55 15.52 -5.58
CA MET A 427 -9.58 16.60 -5.42
C MET A 427 -8.15 16.11 -5.66
N PRO A 428 -7.21 16.97 -6.11
CA PRO A 428 -5.83 16.54 -6.41
C PRO A 428 -5.17 15.74 -5.29
N GLN A 429 -5.39 16.12 -4.03
CA GLN A 429 -4.84 15.43 -2.87
C GLN A 429 -5.41 14.01 -2.72
N GLU A 430 -6.73 13.84 -2.90
CA GLU A 430 -7.40 12.54 -2.86
C GLU A 430 -6.92 11.62 -4.00
N GLU A 431 -6.73 12.20 -5.20
CA GLU A 431 -6.16 11.45 -6.31
C GLU A 431 -4.77 10.96 -5.97
N MET A 432 -3.88 11.83 -5.48
CA MET A 432 -2.51 11.44 -5.14
C MET A 432 -2.47 10.40 -4.01
N GLU A 433 -3.34 10.51 -3.02
CA GLU A 433 -3.45 9.50 -1.95
C GLU A 433 -3.85 8.13 -2.53
N ARG A 434 -4.79 8.09 -3.48
CA ARG A 434 -5.22 6.82 -4.12
C ARG A 434 -4.19 6.29 -5.12
N LEU A 435 -3.58 7.15 -5.93
CA LEU A 435 -2.55 6.80 -6.91
C LEU A 435 -1.25 6.33 -6.25
N GLY A 436 -0.95 6.81 -5.04
CA GLY A 436 0.20 6.39 -4.26
C GLY A 436 0.05 5.01 -3.62
N LYS A 437 -1.14 4.38 -3.67
CA LYS A 437 -1.37 3.05 -3.10
C LYS A 437 -0.77 1.96 -3.99
N HIS A 438 -0.22 0.94 -3.36
CA HIS A 438 0.33 -0.22 -4.06
C HIS A 438 -0.73 -0.92 -4.91
N ALA A 439 -0.36 -1.32 -6.14
CA ALA A 439 -1.25 -2.04 -7.04
C ALA A 439 -1.34 -3.52 -6.64
N TYR A 440 -2.52 -3.96 -6.23
CA TYR A 440 -2.77 -5.36 -5.84
C TYR A 440 -3.54 -6.16 -6.89
N HIS A 441 -3.56 -5.69 -8.14
CA HIS A 441 -4.16 -6.40 -9.26
C HIS A 441 -3.51 -5.98 -10.56
N ALA A 442 -3.58 -6.87 -11.55
CA ALA A 442 -3.16 -6.62 -12.91
C ALA A 442 -4.37 -6.77 -13.83
N GLN A 443 -4.75 -5.70 -14.52
CA GLN A 443 -5.79 -5.74 -15.56
C GLN A 443 -5.17 -5.68 -16.95
N TYR A 444 -5.85 -6.30 -17.90
CA TYR A 444 -5.35 -6.42 -19.24
C TYR A 444 -6.44 -6.45 -20.30
N ASN A 445 -6.03 -6.09 -21.52
CA ASN A 445 -6.78 -6.27 -22.76
C ASN A 445 -5.94 -7.13 -23.70
N PHE A 446 -6.45 -8.30 -24.07
CA PHE A 446 -5.81 -9.22 -24.99
C PHE A 446 -6.60 -9.26 -26.31
N ALA A 447 -5.97 -8.77 -27.38
CA ALA A 447 -6.64 -8.48 -28.64
C ALA A 447 -6.67 -9.72 -29.55
N LEU A 448 -7.88 -10.17 -29.91
CA LEU A 448 -8.04 -11.25 -30.89
C LEU A 448 -8.10 -10.72 -32.34
N TRP A 449 -8.36 -9.43 -32.48
CA TRP A 449 -8.32 -8.67 -33.74
C TRP A 449 -7.41 -7.45 -33.56
N GLU A 450 -7.17 -6.69 -34.62
CA GLU A 450 -6.55 -5.38 -34.46
C GLU A 450 -7.43 -4.51 -33.54
N ASP A 451 -6.84 -3.89 -32.52
CA ASP A 451 -7.56 -3.06 -31.57
C ASP A 451 -6.82 -1.74 -31.35
N ASP A 452 -7.51 -0.64 -31.63
CA ASP A 452 -7.08 0.76 -31.41
C ASP A 452 -8.06 1.51 -30.51
N SER A 453 -8.86 0.77 -29.72
CA SER A 453 -9.97 1.35 -28.95
C SER A 453 -9.52 1.95 -27.61
N LEU A 454 -8.39 1.50 -27.05
CA LEU A 454 -7.88 1.99 -25.77
C LEU A 454 -7.04 3.25 -25.98
N ILE A 455 -7.47 4.36 -25.38
CA ILE A 455 -6.79 5.64 -25.45
C ILE A 455 -6.39 6.03 -24.04
N VAL A 456 -5.13 6.39 -23.84
CA VAL A 456 -4.54 6.67 -22.52
C VAL A 456 -3.80 8.00 -22.53
N VAL A 457 -3.60 8.58 -21.35
CA VAL A 457 -2.60 9.64 -21.14
C VAL A 457 -1.43 9.03 -20.35
N PRO A 458 -0.30 8.71 -21.00
CA PRO A 458 0.85 8.10 -20.32
C PRO A 458 1.35 8.92 -19.14
N GLY A 459 1.81 8.25 -18.08
CA GLY A 459 2.29 8.91 -16.86
C GLY A 459 1.21 9.50 -15.95
N SER A 460 -0.05 9.59 -16.40
CA SER A 460 -1.16 10.12 -15.59
C SER A 460 -1.48 9.27 -14.36
N HIS A 461 -1.09 7.99 -14.32
CA HIS A 461 -1.19 7.12 -13.14
C HIS A 461 -0.28 7.53 -11.97
N LYS A 462 0.65 8.46 -12.18
CA LYS A 462 1.60 8.96 -11.17
C LYS A 462 1.34 10.40 -10.71
N ARG A 463 0.30 11.03 -11.24
CA ARG A 463 -0.03 12.42 -10.95
C ARG A 463 -1.53 12.64 -10.91
N ALA A 464 -1.94 13.66 -10.17
CA ALA A 464 -3.27 14.20 -10.24
C ALA A 464 -3.62 14.67 -11.68
N ARG A 465 -4.91 14.73 -11.99
CA ARG A 465 -5.41 15.36 -13.22
C ARG A 465 -4.98 16.83 -13.25
N THR A 466 -4.48 17.28 -14.40
CA THR A 466 -4.15 18.69 -14.67
C THR A 466 -5.44 19.53 -14.77
N ALA A 467 -5.31 20.86 -14.72
CA ALA A 467 -6.46 21.74 -14.95
C ALA A 467 -7.13 21.48 -16.31
N ILE A 468 -6.34 21.27 -17.36
CA ILE A 468 -6.85 20.95 -18.71
C ILE A 468 -7.65 19.65 -18.71
N GLU A 469 -7.16 18.61 -18.04
CA GLU A 469 -7.85 17.31 -17.96
C GLU A 469 -9.13 17.37 -17.11
N ARG A 470 -9.19 18.25 -16.10
CA ARG A 470 -10.38 18.44 -15.25
C ARG A 470 -11.46 19.25 -15.94
N ASP A 471 -11.05 20.30 -16.66
CA ASP A 471 -11.97 21.23 -17.33
C ASP A 471 -12.42 20.70 -18.70
N ALA A 472 -11.85 19.59 -19.17
CA ALA A 472 -12.20 18.96 -20.43
C ALA A 472 -13.63 18.39 -20.41
N ASP A 473 -14.30 18.47 -21.56
CA ASP A 473 -15.53 17.72 -21.79
C ASP A 473 -15.33 16.23 -21.48
N PRO A 474 -16.27 15.52 -20.82
CA PRO A 474 -16.11 14.11 -20.49
C PRO A 474 -15.79 13.20 -21.69
N PHE A 475 -16.19 13.60 -22.90
CA PHE A 475 -15.93 12.92 -24.16
C PHE A 475 -14.96 13.71 -25.07
N ALA A 476 -14.13 14.57 -24.48
CA ALA A 476 -13.12 15.32 -25.22
C ALA A 476 -12.31 14.40 -26.14
N LYS A 477 -12.30 14.72 -27.44
CA LYS A 477 -11.67 13.88 -28.47
C LYS A 477 -10.14 13.86 -28.35
N SER A 478 -9.58 14.93 -27.79
CA SER A 478 -8.16 15.09 -27.56
C SER A 478 -7.89 15.64 -26.16
N LEU A 479 -6.97 15.00 -25.44
CA LEU A 479 -6.26 15.56 -24.30
C LEU A 479 -4.77 15.73 -24.63
N PRO A 480 -4.05 16.63 -23.92
CA PRO A 480 -2.60 16.72 -24.05
C PRO A 480 -1.94 15.35 -23.83
N ASP A 481 -0.93 15.05 -24.65
CA ASP A 481 -0.10 13.84 -24.56
C ASP A 481 -0.86 12.51 -24.62
N GLN A 482 -2.13 12.51 -25.08
CA GLN A 482 -2.86 11.26 -25.25
C GLN A 482 -2.20 10.36 -26.30
N LEU A 483 -2.36 9.06 -26.13
CA LEU A 483 -1.86 8.04 -27.01
C LEU A 483 -2.93 6.97 -27.25
N ILE A 484 -3.03 6.49 -28.49
CA ILE A 484 -3.84 5.34 -28.87
C ILE A 484 -2.97 4.09 -28.72
N VAL A 485 -3.41 3.11 -27.93
CA VAL A 485 -2.70 1.85 -27.74
C VAL A 485 -3.08 0.91 -28.88
N GLU A 486 -2.19 0.78 -29.86
CA GLU A 486 -2.38 -0.10 -31.01
C GLU A 486 -1.96 -1.54 -30.70
N LEU A 487 -2.90 -2.47 -30.83
CA LEU A 487 -2.71 -3.90 -30.60
C LEU A 487 -2.91 -4.67 -31.90
N GLN A 488 -1.97 -5.56 -32.20
CA GLN A 488 -2.12 -6.57 -33.25
C GLN A 488 -2.80 -7.82 -32.68
N PRO A 489 -3.39 -8.68 -33.52
CA PRO A 489 -3.93 -9.95 -33.05
C PRO A 489 -2.89 -10.78 -32.31
N GLY A 490 -3.21 -11.19 -31.08
CA GLY A 490 -2.30 -11.92 -30.19
C GLY A 490 -1.53 -11.01 -29.22
N ASP A 491 -1.61 -9.68 -29.36
CA ASP A 491 -1.00 -8.77 -28.40
C ASP A 491 -1.86 -8.62 -27.15
N ILE A 492 -1.21 -8.46 -26.00
CA ILE A 492 -1.84 -8.14 -24.72
C ILE A 492 -1.27 -6.84 -24.18
N VAL A 493 -2.12 -5.93 -23.73
CA VAL A 493 -1.72 -4.77 -22.94
C VAL A 493 -2.14 -4.95 -21.49
N PHE A 494 -1.18 -4.78 -20.58
CA PHE A 494 -1.47 -4.53 -19.17
C PHE A 494 -1.40 -3.03 -18.93
N TYR A 495 -2.33 -2.48 -18.17
CA TYR A 495 -2.34 -1.06 -17.87
C TYR A 495 -2.81 -0.82 -16.44
N ASN A 496 -2.27 0.22 -15.82
CA ASN A 496 -2.68 0.65 -14.50
C ASN A 496 -4.15 1.09 -14.59
N ASN A 497 -5.02 0.54 -13.76
CA ASN A 497 -6.46 0.81 -13.79
C ASN A 497 -6.79 2.29 -13.51
N ASN A 498 -5.86 3.00 -12.88
CA ASN A 498 -5.96 4.43 -12.63
C ASN A 498 -5.13 5.27 -13.60
N ILE A 499 -4.58 4.74 -14.69
CA ILE A 499 -4.16 5.61 -15.81
C ILE A 499 -5.40 6.35 -16.33
N LEU A 500 -5.30 7.65 -16.63
CA LEU A 500 -6.41 8.37 -17.24
C LEU A 500 -6.63 7.82 -18.64
N HIS A 501 -7.81 7.24 -18.88
CA HIS A 501 -8.08 6.53 -20.13
C HIS A 501 -9.55 6.63 -20.55
N ARG A 502 -9.79 6.29 -21.82
CA ARG A 502 -11.13 6.10 -22.39
C ARG A 502 -11.11 4.97 -23.43
N GLY A 503 -12.30 4.46 -23.72
CA GLY A 503 -12.54 3.53 -24.82
C GLY A 503 -13.28 4.22 -25.96
N ALA A 504 -12.81 4.11 -27.19
CA ALA A 504 -13.52 4.57 -28.38
C ALA A 504 -13.72 3.41 -29.36
N TYR A 505 -14.97 3.04 -29.60
CA TYR A 505 -15.32 1.84 -30.34
C TYR A 505 -16.03 2.20 -31.65
N SER A 506 -15.52 1.68 -32.76
CA SER A 506 -16.18 1.80 -34.06
C SER A 506 -17.06 0.60 -34.34
N SER A 507 -18.29 0.85 -34.81
CA SER A 507 -19.21 -0.17 -35.31
C SER A 507 -18.79 -0.80 -36.63
N THR A 508 -17.80 -0.22 -37.31
CA THR A 508 -17.31 -0.63 -38.63
C THR A 508 -16.08 -1.54 -38.58
N LYS A 509 -15.41 -1.65 -37.42
CA LYS A 509 -14.21 -2.47 -37.23
C LYS A 509 -14.53 -3.69 -36.38
N GLU A 510 -14.18 -4.88 -36.84
CA GLU A 510 -14.35 -6.09 -36.04
C GLU A 510 -13.45 -6.03 -34.81
N ARG A 511 -14.02 -6.41 -33.65
CA ARG A 511 -13.33 -6.31 -32.38
C ARG A 511 -13.80 -7.41 -31.44
N MET A 512 -12.84 -8.15 -30.93
CA MET A 512 -13.02 -9.06 -29.80
C MET A 512 -11.74 -8.97 -28.97
N THR A 513 -11.84 -8.36 -27.80
CA THR A 513 -10.71 -8.13 -26.90
C THR A 513 -11.06 -8.71 -25.55
N LEU A 514 -10.32 -9.75 -25.16
CA LEU A 514 -10.49 -10.42 -23.89
C LEU A 514 -9.96 -9.51 -22.79
N HIS A 515 -10.85 -9.08 -21.91
CA HIS A 515 -10.59 -8.13 -20.86
C HIS A 515 -10.63 -8.86 -19.52
N GLY A 516 -9.48 -8.98 -18.88
CA GLY A 516 -9.34 -9.73 -17.64
C GLY A 516 -8.63 -8.94 -16.57
N SER A 517 -8.81 -9.40 -15.34
CA SER A 517 -8.04 -8.93 -14.20
C SER A 517 -7.65 -10.10 -13.31
N VAL A 518 -6.49 -10.00 -12.66
CA VAL A 518 -6.02 -10.96 -11.66
C VAL A 518 -5.62 -10.18 -10.41
N GLY A 519 -6.10 -10.65 -9.27
CA GLY A 519 -5.88 -10.00 -7.98
C GLY A 519 -4.74 -10.62 -7.19
N HIS A 520 -4.34 -9.94 -6.12
CA HIS A 520 -3.40 -10.41 -5.12
C HIS A 520 -4.10 -10.56 -3.76
N VAL A 521 -3.69 -11.53 -2.95
CA VAL A 521 -4.19 -11.75 -1.57
C VAL A 521 -4.12 -10.56 -0.61
N HIS A 522 -3.34 -9.53 -0.93
CA HIS A 522 -3.23 -8.32 -0.12
C HIS A 522 -4.09 -7.17 -0.66
N GLY A 523 -4.86 -7.42 -1.73
CA GLY A 523 -5.90 -6.50 -2.18
C GLY A 523 -6.93 -6.26 -1.08
N SER A 524 -7.31 -4.99 -0.89
CA SER A 524 -8.22 -4.59 0.19
C SER A 524 -9.66 -5.06 -0.03
N ASN A 525 -10.51 -4.95 1.00
CA ASN A 525 -11.95 -5.23 0.93
C ASN A 525 -12.65 -4.47 -0.22
N LEU A 526 -12.15 -3.30 -0.64
CA LEU A 526 -12.65 -2.58 -1.83
C LEU A 526 -12.55 -3.43 -3.11
N ARG A 527 -11.50 -4.25 -3.24
CA ARG A 527 -11.34 -5.14 -4.39
C ARG A 527 -12.33 -6.29 -4.36
N ALA A 528 -12.60 -6.84 -3.19
CA ALA A 528 -13.69 -7.81 -3.01
C ALA A 528 -15.02 -7.21 -3.50
N ARG A 529 -15.31 -5.93 -3.21
CA ARG A 529 -16.47 -5.22 -3.80
C ARG A 529 -16.42 -5.17 -5.32
N ASN A 530 -15.30 -4.75 -5.90
CA ASN A 530 -15.14 -4.62 -7.36
C ASN A 530 -15.27 -5.96 -8.11
N VAL A 531 -14.91 -7.08 -7.50
CA VAL A 531 -15.04 -8.42 -8.11
C VAL A 531 -16.42 -9.03 -7.87
N LEU A 532 -16.95 -8.91 -6.65
CA LEU A 532 -18.24 -9.50 -6.26
C LEU A 532 -19.45 -8.74 -6.83
N GLN A 533 -19.33 -7.43 -7.10
CA GLN A 533 -20.41 -6.63 -7.70
C GLN A 533 -20.82 -7.10 -9.10
N HIS A 534 -19.95 -7.86 -9.79
CA HIS A 534 -20.29 -8.46 -11.08
C HIS A 534 -20.94 -9.84 -10.93
N GLY A 535 -21.22 -10.35 -9.73
CA GLY A 535 -21.97 -11.60 -9.55
C GLY A 535 -21.16 -12.89 -9.74
N VAL A 536 -19.82 -12.80 -9.72
CA VAL A 536 -18.91 -13.96 -9.81
C VAL A 536 -19.22 -15.03 -8.75
N GLY A 537 -19.62 -14.62 -7.54
CA GLY A 537 -19.97 -15.53 -6.44
C GLY A 537 -21.11 -16.50 -6.75
N SER A 538 -21.96 -16.23 -7.74
CA SER A 538 -23.10 -17.11 -8.09
C SER A 538 -22.72 -18.37 -8.88
N TRP A 539 -21.54 -18.41 -9.48
CA TRP A 539 -21.09 -19.51 -10.34
C TRP A 539 -19.65 -19.98 -10.05
N VAL A 540 -18.87 -19.25 -9.27
CA VAL A 540 -17.45 -19.57 -9.01
C VAL A 540 -17.25 -20.99 -8.45
N ASP A 541 -18.12 -21.45 -7.55
CA ASP A 541 -18.04 -22.80 -6.95
C ASP A 541 -18.32 -23.91 -7.98
N LYS A 542 -19.02 -23.57 -9.06
CA LYS A 542 -19.36 -24.50 -10.14
C LYS A 542 -18.25 -24.64 -11.18
N CYS A 543 -17.23 -23.78 -11.16
CA CYS A 543 -16.10 -23.89 -12.09
C CYS A 543 -15.41 -25.25 -11.95
N ALA A 544 -15.39 -26.00 -13.04
CA ALA A 544 -14.69 -27.27 -13.12
C ALA A 544 -13.38 -27.09 -13.87
N PHE A 545 -12.26 -27.36 -13.18
CA PHE A 545 -10.91 -27.24 -13.75
C PHE A 545 -10.37 -28.58 -14.30
N GLY A 546 -11.26 -29.56 -14.51
CA GLY A 546 -10.91 -30.87 -15.06
C GLY A 546 -10.12 -30.79 -16.39
N PRO A 547 -10.49 -29.92 -17.34
CA PRO A 547 -9.77 -29.75 -18.61
C PRO A 547 -8.40 -29.06 -18.53
N LEU A 548 -7.96 -28.59 -17.35
CA LEU A 548 -6.64 -27.99 -17.16
C LEU A 548 -5.59 -29.08 -16.89
N GLU A 549 -4.34 -28.83 -17.24
CA GLU A 549 -3.21 -29.69 -16.84
C GLU A 549 -3.01 -29.65 -15.32
N ASP A 550 -2.34 -30.65 -14.74
CA ASP A 550 -2.28 -30.83 -13.28
C ASP A 550 -1.70 -29.61 -12.52
N GLU A 551 -0.72 -28.92 -13.10
CA GLU A 551 -0.16 -27.69 -12.51
C GLU A 551 -1.13 -26.51 -12.59
N GLN A 552 -1.68 -26.25 -13.79
CA GLN A 552 -2.68 -25.21 -14.01
C GLN A 552 -3.94 -25.44 -13.16
N ARG A 553 -4.34 -26.69 -12.99
CA ARG A 553 -5.48 -27.08 -12.16
C ARG A 553 -5.24 -26.76 -10.69
N ARG A 554 -4.07 -27.10 -10.15
CA ARG A 554 -3.70 -26.75 -8.76
C ARG A 554 -3.72 -25.25 -8.53
N ARG A 555 -3.18 -24.49 -9.48
CA ARG A 555 -3.22 -23.02 -9.45
C ARG A 555 -4.65 -22.49 -9.48
N ALA A 556 -5.45 -22.92 -10.44
CA ALA A 556 -6.83 -22.46 -10.60
C ALA A 556 -7.66 -22.73 -9.34
N GLU A 557 -7.50 -23.92 -8.76
CA GLU A 557 -8.16 -24.29 -7.51
C GLU A 557 -7.72 -23.40 -6.34
N GLY A 558 -6.42 -23.14 -6.20
CA GLY A 558 -5.90 -22.23 -5.17
C GLY A 558 -6.43 -20.80 -5.33
N MET A 559 -6.43 -20.27 -6.56
CA MET A 559 -6.96 -18.94 -6.86
C MET A 559 -8.46 -18.83 -6.56
N ARG A 560 -9.22 -19.88 -6.89
CA ARG A 560 -10.66 -19.99 -6.57
C ARG A 560 -10.91 -19.99 -5.07
N GLN A 561 -10.21 -20.84 -4.31
CA GLN A 561 -10.38 -20.93 -2.86
C GLN A 561 -10.10 -19.60 -2.17
N ARG A 562 -9.09 -18.87 -2.62
CA ARG A 562 -8.77 -17.54 -2.09
C ARG A 562 -9.85 -16.50 -2.44
N LEU A 563 -10.44 -16.55 -3.63
CA LEU A 563 -11.59 -15.70 -3.98
C LEU A 563 -12.81 -16.03 -3.09
N VAL A 564 -13.13 -17.31 -2.89
CA VAL A 564 -14.25 -17.74 -2.04
C VAL A 564 -14.03 -17.27 -0.59
N ARG A 565 -12.82 -17.44 -0.08
CA ARG A 565 -12.44 -16.94 1.25
C ARG A 565 -12.62 -15.42 1.35
N LEU A 566 -12.09 -14.66 0.40
CA LEU A 566 -12.22 -13.21 0.34
C LEU A 566 -13.70 -12.78 0.34
N GLY A 567 -14.56 -13.48 -0.41
CA GLY A 567 -16.00 -13.23 -0.43
C GLY A 567 -16.71 -13.55 0.88
N SER A 568 -16.34 -14.64 1.55
CA SER A 568 -16.91 -15.02 2.84
C SER A 568 -16.54 -14.04 3.98
N GLU A 569 -15.37 -13.41 3.90
CA GLU A 569 -14.87 -12.46 4.90
C GLU A 569 -15.43 -11.02 4.67
N SER A 570 -15.97 -10.71 3.48
CA SER A 570 -16.31 -9.33 3.07
C SER A 570 -17.79 -8.92 3.22
N GLY A 571 -18.73 -9.83 3.49
CA GLY A 571 -20.16 -9.52 3.64
C GLY A 571 -20.89 -9.06 2.35
N GLN A 572 -22.10 -8.49 2.47
CA GLN A 572 -22.84 -7.92 1.32
C GLN A 572 -22.21 -6.60 0.88
N VAL A 573 -21.81 -6.52 -0.39
CA VAL A 573 -21.03 -5.41 -0.95
C VAL A 573 -21.78 -4.72 -2.10
N GLY A 574 -22.07 -3.42 -1.94
CA GLY A 574 -22.69 -2.58 -2.97
C GLY A 574 -21.69 -2.01 -4.00
N TYR A 575 -22.20 -1.42 -5.09
CA TYR A 575 -21.44 -0.93 -6.26
C TYR A 575 -20.41 0.17 -5.97
N SER A 576 -19.27 0.18 -6.69
CA SER A 576 -18.16 1.12 -6.48
C SER A 576 -18.26 2.45 -7.23
N LEU A 577 -18.93 2.49 -8.39
CA LEU A 577 -19.20 3.70 -9.16
C LEU A 577 -20.65 3.69 -9.66
N GLN A 578 -21.31 4.85 -9.67
CA GLN A 578 -22.64 5.04 -10.26
C GLN A 578 -22.48 5.83 -11.57
N GLY A 579 -23.04 5.29 -12.65
CA GLY A 579 -22.97 5.88 -14.00
C GLY A 579 -24.19 5.56 -14.82
#